data_AF-A0A3B0WYY3-F1
#
_entry.id   AF-A0A3B0WYY3-F1
#
_cell.length_a   1.000
_cell.length_b   1.000
_cell.length_c   1.000
_cell.angle_alpha   90.00
_cell.angle_beta   90.00
_cell.angle_gamma   90.00
#
_symmetry.space_group_name_H-M   'P 1'
#
loop_
_entity.id
_entity.type
_entity.pdbx_description
1 polymer ?
#
loop_
_entity_poly.entity_id
_entity_poly.type
_entity_poly.pdbx_seq_one_letter_code
_entity_poly.pdbx_strand_id
1 'polypeptide(L)'
;FNEDEEKLFLMNKLFLHKGDFTMAQKTLSSFAPNSPWKEYAKFNTGTHLIQRKAQSDIKQGFGLLNELTLINSKNAEKRVIKNKANLALGFVALREGDSESSIEYFKKIDLKSDEANKALLGIGWAHFREKNYEEAAITWMHLASSENDTDLSVQEALVSIPTAFEKLKLNDQALYQYGLAIDHYTYQLDETKKLVELVKSPGFIKQIEKGSLGQEITSEVELIKNLDPMLSKYMLPFLASHKFQLQAKSYLEMSHLKHMIKQWQYNVPALKMILDQKRETYEKKLSRVMDGESLNRINSLRSKRNELSKKIKQIETSDDPLSLPSIKEMEHITVLTRIEGRLDKLKNTDEEISEIKQKYRFLRGLLVWRVDTDFLTRIWNVTRQLEKLDDEIIKMDRAMRSLTSTWSNAPTHFLEFGARIEDKALRIKNVAEKIDQAVAIQEKTLRTMILENLKVHQDKVNGYYDRALFSKARLFDALMVRK
;
A
#
# COMPACT_ATOMS: atom_id res chain seq x y z
N PHE A 1 -18.53 7.75 3.29
CA PHE A 1 -18.30 7.22 4.65
C PHE A 1 -18.29 8.41 5.60
N ASN A 2 -19.07 8.37 6.68
CA ASN A 2 -19.19 9.46 7.63
C ASN A 2 -18.20 9.21 8.77
N GLU A 3 -16.99 9.80 8.69
CA GLU A 3 -15.90 9.57 9.66
C GLU A 3 -16.32 9.81 11.12
N ASP A 4 -17.28 10.72 11.33
CA ASP A 4 -17.85 11.01 12.65
C ASP A 4 -18.63 9.84 13.26
N GLU A 5 -19.34 9.05 12.44
CA GLU A 5 -20.12 7.90 12.94
C GLU A 5 -19.23 6.69 13.23
N GLU A 6 -18.17 6.50 12.44
CA GLU A 6 -17.17 5.47 12.72
C GLU A 6 -16.45 5.75 14.04
N LYS A 7 -16.08 7.01 14.29
CA LYS A 7 -15.54 7.45 15.59
C LYS A 7 -16.49 7.14 16.75
N LEU A 8 -17.79 7.44 16.60
CA LEU A 8 -18.80 7.11 17.62
C LEU A 8 -18.90 5.59 17.86
N PHE A 9 -18.84 4.79 16.81
CA PHE A 9 -18.85 3.33 16.91
C PHE A 9 -17.62 2.79 17.64
N LEU A 10 -16.42 3.28 17.31
CA LEU A 10 -15.19 2.91 18.02
C LEU A 10 -15.24 3.33 19.48
N MET A 11 -15.80 4.50 19.79
CA MET A 11 -15.96 4.99 21.16
C MET A 11 -16.94 4.12 21.95
N ASN A 12 -18.07 3.71 21.35
CA ASN A 12 -18.99 2.74 21.94
C ASN A 12 -18.28 1.40 22.24
N LYS A 13 -17.50 0.85 21.29
CA LYS A 13 -16.72 -0.38 21.54
C LYS A 13 -15.72 -0.23 22.69
N LEU A 14 -15.05 0.91 22.79
CA LEU A 14 -14.12 1.20 23.88
C LEU A 14 -14.82 1.22 25.24
N PHE A 15 -16.00 1.86 25.34
CA PHE A 15 -16.79 1.85 26.57
C PHE A 15 -17.25 0.45 26.97
N LEU A 16 -17.72 -0.35 26.00
CA LEU A 16 -18.10 -1.75 26.24
C LEU A 16 -16.92 -2.58 26.75
N HIS A 17 -15.73 -2.41 26.15
CA HIS A 17 -14.52 -3.10 26.59
C HIS A 17 -14.07 -2.67 28.00
N LYS A 18 -14.30 -1.41 28.39
CA LYS A 18 -14.00 -0.90 29.74
C LYS A 18 -15.08 -1.25 30.78
N GLY A 19 -16.21 -1.82 30.35
CA GLY A 19 -17.34 -2.11 31.22
C GLY A 19 -18.20 -0.89 31.57
N ASP A 20 -18.02 0.25 30.89
CA ASP A 20 -18.84 1.46 31.08
C ASP A 20 -20.07 1.43 30.17
N PHE A 21 -21.05 0.60 30.56
CA PHE A 21 -22.28 0.41 29.77
C PHE A 21 -23.17 1.64 29.76
N THR A 22 -23.07 2.49 30.79
CA THR A 22 -23.80 3.75 30.84
C THR A 22 -23.37 4.70 29.74
N MET A 23 -22.05 4.85 29.54
CA MET A 23 -21.52 5.66 28.45
C MET A 23 -21.72 5.00 27.09
N ALA A 24 -21.61 3.66 27.01
CA ALA A 24 -21.93 2.93 25.79
C ALA A 24 -23.37 3.18 25.30
N GLN A 25 -24.35 3.11 26.21
CA GLN A 25 -25.75 3.41 25.90
C GLN A 25 -25.96 4.89 25.54
N LYS A 26 -25.37 5.83 26.28
CA LYS A 26 -25.45 7.26 25.94
C LYS A 26 -24.95 7.54 24.53
N THR A 27 -23.88 6.88 24.11
CA THR A 27 -23.31 7.03 22.76
C THR A 27 -24.31 6.63 21.67
N LEU A 28 -25.25 5.71 21.93
CA LEU A 28 -26.29 5.32 20.96
C LEU A 28 -27.20 6.49 20.57
N SER A 29 -27.39 7.48 21.45
CA SER A 29 -28.20 8.66 21.16
C SER A 29 -27.50 9.67 20.24
N SER A 30 -26.18 9.57 20.10
CA SER A 30 -25.35 10.48 19.29
C SER A 30 -25.26 10.09 17.81
N PHE A 31 -25.65 8.87 17.44
CA PHE A 31 -25.68 8.45 16.03
C PHE A 31 -26.92 8.96 15.31
N ALA A 32 -26.83 9.13 13.98
CA ALA A 32 -28.00 9.45 13.16
C ALA A 32 -29.06 8.34 13.26
N PRO A 33 -30.37 8.66 13.19
CA PRO A 33 -31.47 7.70 13.42
C PRO A 33 -31.42 6.43 12.56
N ASN A 34 -30.96 6.52 11.31
CA ASN A 34 -30.94 5.41 10.34
C ASN A 34 -29.53 4.90 10.00
N SER A 35 -28.53 5.25 10.82
CA SER A 35 -27.14 4.89 10.58
C SER A 35 -26.89 3.38 10.79
N PRO A 36 -26.26 2.67 9.83
CA PRO A 36 -25.80 1.29 10.05
C PRO A 36 -24.87 1.16 11.27
N TRP A 37 -24.04 2.17 11.54
CA TRP A 37 -23.15 2.20 12.71
C TRP A 37 -23.91 2.16 14.03
N LYS A 38 -25.07 2.83 14.08
CA LYS A 38 -25.97 2.79 15.24
C LYS A 38 -26.52 1.39 15.47
N GLU A 39 -26.91 0.71 14.40
CA GLU A 39 -27.46 -0.65 14.46
C GLU A 39 -26.42 -1.64 14.99
N TYR A 40 -25.16 -1.54 14.52
CA TYR A 40 -24.04 -2.32 15.07
C TYR A 40 -23.72 -1.99 16.53
N ALA A 41 -23.64 -0.70 16.88
CA ALA A 41 -23.38 -0.27 18.25
C ALA A 41 -24.47 -0.77 19.20
N LYS A 42 -25.73 -0.72 18.75
CA LYS A 42 -26.89 -1.22 19.51
C LYS A 42 -26.84 -2.73 19.70
N PHE A 43 -26.51 -3.48 18.65
CA PHE A 43 -26.33 -4.93 18.74
C PHE A 43 -25.23 -5.31 19.74
N ASN A 44 -24.06 -4.67 19.63
CA ASN A 44 -22.94 -4.90 20.55
C ASN A 44 -23.31 -4.56 21.99
N THR A 45 -23.94 -3.41 22.20
CA THR A 45 -24.37 -2.97 23.55
C THR A 45 -25.39 -3.95 24.13
N GLY A 46 -26.40 -4.36 23.36
CA GLY A 46 -27.43 -5.30 23.80
C GLY A 46 -26.87 -6.68 24.17
N THR A 47 -26.00 -7.23 23.32
CA THR A 47 -25.36 -8.53 23.58
C THR A 47 -24.46 -8.52 24.81
N HIS A 48 -23.66 -7.46 25.00
CA HIS A 48 -22.83 -7.32 26.21
C HIS A 48 -23.67 -7.18 27.49
N LEU A 49 -24.79 -6.46 27.46
CA LEU A 49 -25.70 -6.36 28.60
C LEU A 49 -26.30 -7.71 28.99
N ILE A 50 -26.74 -8.50 28.01
CA ILE A 50 -27.27 -9.86 28.23
C ILE A 50 -26.21 -10.78 28.86
N GLN A 51 -24.93 -10.63 28.49
CA GLN A 51 -23.83 -11.42 29.04
C GLN A 51 -23.58 -11.16 30.53
N ARG A 52 -24.00 -10.03 31.09
CA ARG A 52 -23.82 -9.68 32.51
C ARG A 52 -24.71 -10.48 33.46
N LYS A 53 -25.73 -11.19 32.95
CA LYS A 53 -26.66 -12.05 33.70
C LYS A 53 -27.52 -11.36 34.77
N ALA A 54 -27.30 -10.08 35.08
CA ALA A 54 -28.19 -9.33 35.96
C ALA A 54 -29.52 -9.06 35.25
N GLN A 55 -30.65 -9.27 35.93
CA GLN A 55 -31.98 -9.18 35.31
C GLN A 55 -32.27 -7.81 34.70
N SER A 56 -31.81 -6.74 35.35
CA SER A 56 -31.93 -5.36 34.82
C SER A 56 -31.21 -5.20 33.49
N ASP A 57 -30.00 -5.77 33.39
CA ASP A 57 -29.15 -5.67 32.21
C ASP A 57 -29.69 -6.54 31.08
N ILE A 58 -30.17 -7.74 31.40
CA ILE A 58 -30.87 -8.61 30.44
C ILE A 58 -32.08 -7.88 29.86
N LYS A 59 -32.92 -7.25 30.69
CA LYS A 59 -34.10 -6.52 30.21
C LYS A 59 -33.73 -5.34 29.31
N GLN A 60 -32.71 -4.57 29.67
CA GLN A 60 -32.22 -3.47 28.83
C GLN A 60 -31.64 -3.98 27.50
N GLY A 61 -30.79 -5.01 27.56
CA GLY A 61 -30.19 -5.61 26.38
C GLY A 61 -31.24 -6.22 25.45
N PHE A 62 -32.24 -6.89 26.01
CA PHE A 62 -33.40 -7.41 25.29
C PHE A 62 -34.12 -6.28 24.55
N GLY A 63 -34.42 -5.16 25.22
CA GLY A 63 -35.06 -4.00 24.58
C GLY A 63 -34.25 -3.48 23.37
N LEU A 64 -32.93 -3.31 23.55
CA LEU A 64 -32.06 -2.85 22.47
C LEU A 64 -32.04 -3.80 21.27
N LEU A 65 -31.98 -5.11 21.51
CA LEU A 65 -31.99 -6.10 20.44
C LEU A 65 -33.37 -6.23 19.80
N ASN A 66 -34.45 -6.14 20.56
CA ASN A 66 -35.81 -6.24 20.04
C ASN A 66 -36.12 -5.13 19.04
N GLU A 67 -35.62 -3.91 19.28
CA GLU A 67 -35.73 -2.82 18.30
C GLU A 67 -35.02 -3.13 16.97
N LEU A 68 -33.92 -3.89 16.98
CA LEU A 68 -33.23 -4.32 15.75
C LEU A 68 -34.05 -5.34 14.95
N THR A 69 -34.92 -6.11 15.61
CA THR A 69 -35.79 -7.08 14.92
C THR A 69 -36.87 -6.40 14.06
N LEU A 70 -37.22 -5.16 14.40
CA LEU A 70 -38.23 -4.35 13.71
C LEU A 70 -37.70 -3.68 12.44
N ILE A 71 -36.39 -3.76 12.18
CA ILE A 71 -35.79 -3.21 10.97
C ILE A 71 -36.39 -3.90 9.75
N ASN A 72 -37.09 -3.12 8.92
CA ASN A 72 -37.58 -3.56 7.61
C ASN A 72 -36.70 -2.94 6.52
N SER A 73 -35.76 -3.71 6.01
CA SER A 73 -34.85 -3.26 4.95
C SER A 73 -34.49 -4.39 4.01
N LYS A 74 -34.37 -4.06 2.71
CA LYS A 74 -33.82 -4.96 1.69
C LYS A 74 -32.28 -5.00 1.70
N ASN A 75 -31.63 -4.11 2.46
CA ASN A 75 -30.18 -4.09 2.57
C ASN A 75 -29.68 -5.38 3.25
N ALA A 76 -28.73 -6.07 2.60
CA ALA A 76 -28.14 -7.31 3.09
C ALA A 76 -27.51 -7.17 4.49
N GLU A 77 -26.79 -6.08 4.74
CA GLU A 77 -26.12 -5.79 6.01
C GLU A 77 -27.13 -5.68 7.17
N LYS A 78 -28.22 -4.95 6.95
CA LYS A 78 -29.31 -4.80 7.92
C LYS A 78 -30.03 -6.11 8.21
N ARG A 79 -30.19 -6.98 7.20
CA ARG A 79 -30.75 -8.32 7.40
C ARG A 79 -29.87 -9.19 8.28
N VAL A 80 -28.54 -9.12 8.11
CA VAL A 80 -27.59 -9.85 8.97
C VAL A 80 -27.73 -9.39 10.43
N ILE A 81 -27.76 -8.08 10.68
CA ILE A 81 -27.95 -7.56 12.06
C ILE A 81 -29.29 -8.02 12.65
N LYS A 82 -30.36 -7.98 11.87
CA LYS A 82 -31.69 -8.47 12.27
C LYS A 82 -31.67 -9.96 12.63
N ASN A 83 -31.07 -10.81 11.79
CA ASN A 83 -30.98 -12.25 12.03
C ASN A 83 -30.16 -12.54 13.30
N LYS A 84 -29.04 -11.84 13.51
CA LYS A 84 -28.25 -11.93 14.74
C LYS A 84 -29.03 -11.50 15.99
N ALA A 85 -29.82 -10.43 15.90
CA ALA A 85 -30.67 -9.96 16.99
C ALA A 85 -31.76 -10.98 17.34
N ASN A 86 -32.47 -11.49 16.33
CA ASN A 86 -33.45 -12.57 16.50
C ASN A 86 -32.83 -13.82 17.13
N LEU A 87 -31.64 -14.23 16.68
CA LEU A 87 -30.93 -15.39 17.24
C LEU A 87 -30.62 -15.19 18.73
N ALA A 88 -30.07 -14.02 19.08
CA ALA A 88 -29.75 -13.68 20.46
C ALA A 88 -31.00 -13.65 21.35
N LEU A 89 -32.09 -13.04 20.89
CA LEU A 89 -33.37 -12.99 21.61
C LEU A 89 -33.99 -14.37 21.78
N GLY A 90 -33.95 -15.22 20.75
CA GLY A 90 -34.41 -16.61 20.84
C GLY A 90 -33.67 -17.38 21.94
N PHE A 91 -32.34 -17.29 21.99
CA PHE A 91 -31.57 -17.93 23.07
C PHE A 91 -31.77 -17.30 24.45
N VAL A 92 -32.14 -16.03 24.54
CA VAL A 92 -32.56 -15.41 25.82
C VAL A 92 -33.90 -15.99 26.25
N ALA A 93 -34.91 -15.99 25.39
CA ALA A 93 -36.23 -16.55 25.68
C ALA A 93 -36.15 -18.03 26.08
N LEU A 94 -35.38 -18.84 25.33
CA LEU A 94 -35.14 -20.24 25.66
C LEU A 94 -34.51 -20.42 27.03
N ARG A 95 -33.59 -19.54 27.44
CA ARG A 95 -32.93 -19.61 28.76
C ARG A 95 -33.89 -19.28 29.89
N GLU A 96 -34.76 -18.30 29.71
CA GLU A 96 -35.80 -17.90 30.67
C GLU A 96 -36.97 -18.91 30.74
N GLY A 97 -36.98 -19.92 29.87
CA GLY A 97 -38.01 -20.96 29.83
C GLY A 97 -39.21 -20.61 28.96
N ASP A 98 -39.15 -19.50 28.21
CA ASP A 98 -40.18 -19.11 27.26
C ASP A 98 -39.90 -19.75 25.89
N SER A 99 -40.30 -21.01 25.75
CA SER A 99 -40.11 -21.80 24.52
C SER A 99 -40.92 -21.23 23.34
N GLU A 100 -42.10 -20.67 23.59
CA GLU A 100 -42.98 -20.12 22.55
C GLU A 100 -42.33 -18.89 21.89
N SER A 101 -41.99 -17.87 22.68
CA SER A 101 -41.30 -16.68 22.17
C SER A 101 -39.96 -17.03 21.53
N SER A 102 -39.24 -18.02 22.09
CA SER A 102 -37.99 -18.50 21.51
C SER A 102 -38.18 -18.99 20.07
N ILE A 103 -39.21 -19.82 19.83
CA ILE A 103 -39.52 -20.35 18.49
C ILE A 103 -39.91 -19.20 17.55
N GLU A 104 -40.69 -18.22 18.01
CA GLU A 104 -41.07 -17.07 17.21
C GLU A 104 -39.85 -16.26 16.74
N TYR A 105 -38.88 -16.02 17.62
CA TYR A 105 -37.66 -15.31 17.25
C TYR A 105 -36.80 -16.12 16.28
N PHE A 106 -36.64 -17.43 16.50
CA PHE A 106 -35.86 -18.26 15.58
C PHE A 106 -36.51 -18.39 14.19
N LYS A 107 -37.83 -18.47 14.10
CA LYS A 107 -38.56 -18.53 12.82
C LYS A 107 -38.44 -17.26 11.97
N LYS A 108 -38.07 -16.12 12.57
CA LYS A 108 -37.84 -14.84 11.85
C LYS A 108 -36.48 -14.77 11.15
N ILE A 109 -35.60 -15.76 11.34
CA ILE A 109 -34.26 -15.80 10.76
C ILE A 109 -34.32 -16.37 9.34
N ASP A 110 -33.65 -15.70 8.40
CA ASP A 110 -33.61 -16.16 7.01
C ASP A 110 -32.95 -17.55 6.90
N LEU A 111 -33.58 -18.48 6.18
CA LEU A 111 -33.07 -19.87 6.00
C LEU A 111 -31.69 -19.95 5.35
N LYS A 112 -31.30 -18.94 4.57
CA LYS A 112 -29.99 -18.86 3.89
C LYS A 112 -28.94 -18.06 4.69
N SER A 113 -29.25 -17.66 5.92
CA SER A 113 -28.31 -16.91 6.77
C SER A 113 -27.32 -17.83 7.48
N ASP A 114 -26.18 -17.28 7.88
CA ASP A 114 -25.18 -17.96 8.70
C ASP A 114 -25.72 -18.33 10.10
N GLU A 115 -26.83 -17.72 10.52
CA GLU A 115 -27.51 -17.99 11.79
C GLU A 115 -28.54 -19.13 11.71
N ALA A 116 -28.91 -19.60 10.52
CA ALA A 116 -30.00 -20.55 10.32
C ALA A 116 -29.80 -21.89 11.05
N ASN A 117 -28.60 -22.46 11.00
CA ASN A 117 -28.30 -23.73 11.68
C ASN A 117 -28.47 -23.62 13.21
N LYS A 118 -28.03 -22.53 13.80
CA LYS A 118 -28.18 -22.27 15.25
C LYS A 118 -29.63 -22.04 15.63
N ALA A 119 -30.39 -21.37 14.77
CA ALA A 119 -31.82 -21.17 14.96
C ALA A 119 -32.59 -22.49 14.95
N LEU A 120 -32.32 -23.37 13.97
CA LEU A 120 -32.93 -24.70 13.88
C LEU A 120 -32.59 -25.56 15.10
N LEU A 121 -31.33 -25.54 15.56
CA LEU A 121 -30.94 -26.23 16.79
C LEU A 121 -31.75 -25.73 17.98
N GLY A 122 -31.88 -24.40 18.12
CA GLY A 122 -32.65 -23.75 19.16
C GLY A 122 -34.15 -24.08 19.13
N ILE A 123 -34.76 -24.14 17.93
CA ILE A 123 -36.15 -24.56 17.74
C ILE A 123 -36.34 -26.00 18.24
N GLY A 124 -35.45 -26.91 17.89
CA GLY A 124 -35.52 -28.29 18.38
C GLY A 124 -35.40 -28.37 19.90
N TRP A 125 -34.52 -27.58 20.52
CA TRP A 125 -34.43 -27.50 21.98
C TRP A 125 -35.69 -26.93 22.64
N ALA A 126 -36.33 -25.93 22.04
CA ALA A 126 -37.59 -25.37 22.52
C ALA A 126 -38.70 -26.44 22.49
N HIS A 127 -38.88 -27.15 21.38
CA HIS A 127 -39.83 -28.26 21.28
C HIS A 127 -39.52 -29.38 22.30
N PHE A 128 -38.25 -29.74 22.46
CA PHE A 128 -37.84 -30.78 23.39
C PHE A 128 -38.18 -30.44 24.85
N ARG A 129 -38.04 -29.16 25.25
CA ARG A 129 -38.42 -28.69 26.59
C ARG A 129 -39.92 -28.78 26.85
N GLU A 130 -40.73 -28.46 25.85
CA GLU A 130 -42.19 -28.60 25.89
C GLU A 130 -42.66 -30.06 25.76
N LYS A 131 -41.74 -31.03 25.76
CA LYS A 131 -42.01 -32.47 25.58
C LYS A 131 -42.60 -32.82 24.21
N ASN A 132 -42.51 -31.92 23.25
CA ASN A 132 -42.84 -32.12 21.83
C ASN A 132 -41.66 -32.82 21.15
N TYR A 133 -41.38 -34.06 21.57
CA TYR A 133 -40.16 -34.78 21.19
C TYR A 133 -40.14 -35.16 19.71
N GLU A 134 -41.30 -35.37 19.09
CA GLU A 134 -41.42 -35.68 17.66
C GLU A 134 -41.01 -34.46 16.81
N GLU A 135 -41.55 -33.28 17.10
CA GLU A 135 -41.19 -32.04 16.43
C GLU A 135 -39.72 -31.67 16.65
N ALA A 136 -39.20 -31.91 17.86
CA ALA A 136 -37.78 -31.74 18.16
C ALA A 136 -36.91 -32.65 17.28
N ALA A 137 -37.25 -33.94 17.20
CA ALA A 137 -36.53 -34.91 16.36
C ALA A 137 -36.57 -34.52 14.88
N ILE A 138 -37.74 -34.16 14.34
CA ILE A 138 -37.92 -33.74 12.95
C ILE A 138 -37.06 -32.50 12.65
N THR A 139 -37.07 -31.51 13.54
CA THR A 139 -36.28 -30.28 13.37
C THR A 139 -34.78 -30.57 13.35
N TRP A 140 -34.31 -31.41 14.26
CA TRP A 140 -32.89 -31.79 14.29
C TRP A 140 -32.49 -32.70 13.13
N MET A 141 -33.36 -33.58 12.64
CA MET A 141 -33.11 -34.37 11.43
C MET A 141 -33.00 -33.48 10.19
N HIS A 142 -33.86 -32.46 10.07
CA HIS A 142 -33.73 -31.45 9.01
C HIS A 142 -32.39 -30.70 9.13
N LEU A 143 -32.00 -30.29 10.33
CA LEU A 143 -30.69 -29.65 10.56
C LEU A 143 -29.52 -30.59 10.21
N ALA A 144 -29.61 -31.88 10.56
CA ALA A 144 -28.60 -32.89 10.25
C ALA A 144 -28.43 -33.14 8.75
N SER A 145 -29.43 -32.80 7.93
CA SER A 145 -29.36 -32.86 6.47
C SER A 145 -28.67 -31.66 5.81
N SER A 146 -28.20 -30.69 6.60
CA SER A 146 -27.49 -29.50 6.11
C SER A 146 -26.19 -29.86 5.37
N GLU A 147 -25.85 -29.11 4.32
CA GLU A 147 -24.61 -29.28 3.55
C GLU A 147 -23.34 -29.03 4.39
N ASN A 148 -23.47 -28.26 5.48
CA ASN A 148 -22.37 -27.95 6.39
C ASN A 148 -22.37 -28.88 7.62
N ASP A 149 -22.06 -30.14 7.39
CA ASP A 149 -21.91 -31.17 8.41
C ASP A 149 -20.87 -30.84 9.50
N THR A 150 -19.90 -29.99 9.23
CA THR A 150 -18.86 -29.58 10.20
C THR A 150 -19.32 -28.54 11.24
N ASP A 151 -20.49 -27.93 11.03
CA ASP A 151 -21.08 -26.94 11.94
C ASP A 151 -21.40 -27.58 13.30
N LEU A 152 -20.94 -26.97 14.39
CA LEU A 152 -21.18 -27.49 15.74
C LEU A 152 -22.67 -27.65 16.08
N SER A 153 -23.55 -26.87 15.46
CA SER A 153 -25.01 -26.99 15.64
C SER A 153 -25.54 -28.27 15.00
N VAL A 154 -25.00 -28.63 13.83
CA VAL A 154 -25.30 -29.90 13.15
C VAL A 154 -24.74 -31.07 13.96
N GLN A 155 -23.51 -30.93 14.46
CA GLN A 155 -22.88 -31.93 15.33
C GLN A 155 -23.72 -32.15 16.60
N GLU A 156 -24.24 -31.10 17.25
CA GLU A 156 -25.09 -31.24 18.43
C GLU A 156 -26.46 -31.88 18.11
N ALA A 157 -27.02 -31.58 16.94
CA ALA A 157 -28.28 -32.17 16.49
C ALA A 157 -28.18 -33.70 16.37
N LEU A 158 -27.05 -34.22 15.88
CA LEU A 158 -26.84 -35.67 15.68
C LEU A 158 -26.93 -36.50 16.97
N VAL A 159 -26.44 -35.98 18.11
CA VAL A 159 -26.61 -36.65 19.40
C VAL A 159 -27.98 -36.34 20.03
N SER A 160 -28.63 -35.26 19.61
CA SER A 160 -29.93 -34.86 20.15
C SER A 160 -31.09 -35.66 19.54
N ILE A 161 -31.02 -36.02 18.24
CA ILE A 161 -32.00 -36.89 17.56
C ILE A 161 -32.26 -38.20 18.33
N PRO A 162 -31.24 -39.04 18.63
CA PRO A 162 -31.47 -40.28 19.36
C PRO A 162 -31.99 -40.04 20.78
N THR A 163 -31.62 -38.92 21.42
CA THR A 163 -32.18 -38.59 22.75
C THR A 163 -33.68 -38.29 22.69
N ALA A 164 -34.18 -37.70 21.61
CA ALA A 164 -35.62 -37.52 21.39
C ALA A 164 -36.32 -38.87 21.14
N PHE A 165 -35.74 -39.76 20.34
CA PHE A 165 -36.28 -41.11 20.14
C PHE A 165 -36.36 -41.93 21.42
N GLU A 166 -35.37 -41.81 22.32
CA GLU A 166 -35.46 -42.42 23.65
C GLU A 166 -36.65 -41.89 24.47
N LYS A 167 -36.94 -40.57 24.41
CA LYS A 167 -38.09 -39.98 25.10
C LYS A 167 -39.42 -40.44 24.51
N LEU A 168 -39.45 -40.74 23.22
CA LEU A 168 -40.57 -41.36 22.52
C LEU A 168 -40.66 -42.88 22.73
N LYS A 169 -39.73 -43.49 23.48
CA LYS A 169 -39.61 -44.94 23.71
C LYS A 169 -39.34 -45.75 22.44
N LEU A 170 -38.81 -45.12 21.40
CA LEU A 170 -38.42 -45.74 20.13
C LEU A 170 -36.97 -46.23 20.22
N ASN A 171 -36.74 -47.22 21.10
CA ASN A 171 -35.39 -47.60 21.53
C ASN A 171 -34.52 -48.17 20.38
N ASP A 172 -35.09 -48.95 19.46
CA ASP A 172 -34.34 -49.51 18.34
C ASP A 172 -33.85 -48.40 17.40
N GLN A 173 -34.71 -47.41 17.13
CA GLN A 173 -34.35 -46.24 16.32
C GLN A 173 -33.32 -45.38 17.03
N ALA A 174 -33.45 -45.17 18.35
CA ALA A 174 -32.45 -44.44 19.13
C ALA A 174 -31.08 -45.14 19.09
N LEU A 175 -31.03 -46.47 19.25
CA LEU A 175 -29.78 -47.23 19.20
C LEU A 175 -29.10 -47.13 17.82
N TYR A 176 -29.89 -47.22 16.76
CA TYR A 176 -29.40 -47.03 15.38
C TYR A 176 -28.83 -45.62 15.17
N GLN A 177 -29.56 -44.58 15.55
CA GLN A 177 -29.13 -43.19 15.39
C GLN A 177 -27.91 -42.83 16.24
N TYR A 178 -27.78 -43.38 17.46
CA TYR A 178 -26.53 -43.24 18.22
C TYR A 178 -25.34 -43.87 17.49
N GLY A 179 -25.54 -45.01 16.81
CA GLY A 179 -24.50 -45.61 15.97
C GLY A 179 -24.03 -44.65 14.87
N LEU A 180 -24.97 -44.10 14.10
CA LEU A 180 -24.66 -43.14 13.04
C LEU A 180 -23.94 -41.89 13.57
N ALA A 181 -24.37 -41.36 14.72
CA ALA A 181 -23.71 -40.21 15.35
C ALA A 181 -22.26 -40.53 15.75
N ILE A 182 -22.02 -41.69 16.36
CA ILE A 182 -20.66 -42.15 16.75
C ILE A 182 -19.75 -42.28 15.53
N ASP A 183 -20.23 -42.90 14.45
CA ASP A 183 -19.46 -43.07 13.21
C ASP A 183 -19.12 -41.70 12.60
N HIS A 184 -20.08 -40.78 12.58
CA HIS A 184 -19.87 -39.41 12.11
C HIS A 184 -18.83 -38.66 12.95
N TYR A 185 -18.96 -38.66 14.27
CA TYR A 185 -17.98 -37.99 15.14
C TYR A 185 -16.58 -38.59 15.01
N THR A 186 -16.47 -39.90 14.85
CA THR A 186 -15.17 -40.58 14.63
C THR A 186 -14.52 -40.04 13.34
N TYR A 187 -15.29 -39.95 12.26
CA TYR A 187 -14.82 -39.37 11.00
C TYR A 187 -14.37 -37.91 11.17
N GLN A 188 -15.17 -37.07 11.83
CA GLN A 188 -14.85 -35.65 12.04
C GLN A 188 -13.59 -35.46 12.90
N LEU A 189 -13.41 -36.29 13.93
CA LEU A 189 -12.21 -36.27 14.78
C LEU A 189 -10.96 -36.66 14.00
N ASP A 190 -11.05 -37.63 13.09
CA ASP A 190 -9.93 -38.01 12.25
C ASP A 190 -9.61 -36.96 11.18
N GLU A 191 -10.61 -36.32 10.58
CA GLU A 191 -10.41 -35.21 9.66
C GLU A 191 -9.76 -34.00 10.36
N THR A 192 -10.22 -33.63 11.55
CA THR A 192 -9.60 -32.53 12.30
C THR A 192 -8.15 -32.84 12.70
N LYS A 193 -7.79 -34.10 13.00
CA LYS A 193 -6.38 -34.48 13.22
C LYS A 193 -5.52 -34.22 11.98
N LYS A 194 -6.01 -34.57 10.78
CA LYS A 194 -5.31 -34.27 9.51
C LYS A 194 -5.13 -32.76 9.31
N LEU A 195 -6.14 -31.96 9.63
CA LEU A 195 -6.07 -30.50 9.57
C LEU A 195 -5.06 -29.92 10.56
N VAL A 196 -4.98 -30.47 11.78
CA VAL A 196 -3.96 -30.07 12.75
C VAL A 196 -2.55 -30.32 12.22
N GLU A 197 -2.30 -31.48 11.59
CA GLU A 197 -1.01 -31.78 10.98
C GLU A 197 -0.72 -30.89 9.75
N LEU A 198 -1.74 -30.57 8.94
CA LEU A 198 -1.62 -29.59 7.86
C LEU A 198 -1.19 -28.21 8.39
N VAL A 199 -1.84 -27.71 9.44
CA VAL A 199 -1.55 -26.40 10.05
C VAL A 199 -0.15 -26.38 10.68
N LYS A 200 0.32 -27.52 11.21
CA LYS A 200 1.69 -27.69 11.71
C LYS A 200 2.73 -27.80 10.58
N SER A 201 2.33 -28.17 9.38
CA SER A 201 3.27 -28.32 8.26
C SER A 201 3.80 -26.96 7.76
N PRO A 202 4.93 -26.95 7.03
CA PRO A 202 5.36 -25.78 6.25
C PRO A 202 4.40 -25.43 5.10
N GLY A 203 3.56 -26.39 4.68
CA GLY A 203 2.57 -26.19 3.61
C GLY A 203 1.52 -25.14 3.95
N PHE A 204 1.14 -25.04 5.24
CA PHE A 204 0.22 -24.01 5.71
C PHE A 204 0.78 -22.59 5.51
N ILE A 205 2.06 -22.37 5.78
CA ILE A 205 2.70 -21.06 5.57
C ILE A 205 2.67 -20.68 4.09
N LYS A 206 2.93 -21.63 3.20
CA LYS A 206 2.83 -21.41 1.74
C LYS A 206 1.43 -21.02 1.28
N GLN A 207 0.37 -21.49 1.96
CA GLN A 207 -1.01 -21.12 1.63
C GLN A 207 -1.29 -19.65 2.00
N ILE A 208 -0.85 -19.22 3.19
CA ILE A 208 -1.06 -17.83 3.65
C ILE A 208 -0.12 -16.82 2.94
N GLU A 209 1.10 -17.22 2.57
CA GLU A 209 2.05 -16.37 1.81
C GLU A 209 1.55 -16.01 0.41
N LYS A 210 0.80 -16.90 -0.27
CA LYS A 210 0.24 -16.63 -1.60
C LYS A 210 -0.73 -15.45 -1.63
N GLY A 211 -1.30 -15.09 -0.48
CA GLY A 211 -2.10 -13.88 -0.35
C GLY A 211 -1.28 -12.60 -0.47
N SER A 212 0.05 -12.64 -0.37
CA SER A 212 0.94 -11.48 -0.24
C SER A 212 1.81 -11.20 -1.49
N LEU A 213 1.29 -11.41 -2.71
CA LEU A 213 2.06 -11.32 -3.97
C LEU A 213 2.45 -9.87 -4.39
N GLY A 214 3.07 -9.09 -3.49
CA GLY A 214 3.64 -7.78 -3.79
C GLY A 214 2.62 -6.68 -4.10
N GLN A 215 1.32 -6.96 -3.96
CA GLN A 215 0.28 -5.96 -4.09
C GLN A 215 0.15 -5.15 -2.80
N GLU A 216 -0.11 -3.85 -2.94
CA GLU A 216 -0.22 -2.87 -1.84
C GLU A 216 -1.46 -3.12 -0.96
N ILE A 217 -2.47 -3.81 -1.51
CA ILE A 217 -3.72 -4.16 -0.83
C ILE A 217 -3.98 -5.64 -1.09
N THR A 218 -3.73 -6.47 -0.08
CA THR A 218 -4.08 -7.89 -0.11
C THR A 218 -5.21 -8.12 0.88
N SER A 219 -6.31 -8.71 0.42
CA SER A 219 -7.50 -8.88 1.26
C SER A 219 -7.39 -10.12 2.13
N GLU A 220 -7.89 -10.04 3.36
CA GLU A 220 -8.06 -11.19 4.26
C GLU A 220 -8.91 -12.29 3.60
N VAL A 221 -9.81 -11.92 2.70
CA VAL A 221 -10.63 -12.84 1.90
C VAL A 221 -9.77 -13.66 0.95
N GLU A 222 -8.73 -13.09 0.35
CA GLU A 222 -7.81 -13.82 -0.53
C GLU A 222 -6.96 -14.81 0.25
N LEU A 223 -6.52 -14.43 1.46
CA LEU A 223 -5.86 -15.37 2.36
C LEU A 223 -6.77 -16.57 2.64
N ILE A 224 -8.03 -16.34 3.01
CA ILE A 224 -9.00 -17.41 3.28
C ILE A 224 -9.24 -18.29 2.04
N LYS A 225 -9.35 -17.70 0.84
CA LYS A 225 -9.53 -18.44 -0.41
C LYS A 225 -8.34 -19.36 -0.75
N ASN A 226 -7.14 -19.00 -0.32
CA ASN A 226 -5.93 -19.78 -0.55
C ASN A 226 -5.74 -20.91 0.47
N LEU A 227 -6.50 -20.92 1.56
CA LEU A 227 -6.47 -22.00 2.54
C LEU A 227 -7.08 -23.28 1.97
N ASP A 228 -6.65 -24.40 2.51
CA ASP A 228 -7.28 -25.70 2.24
C ASP A 228 -8.81 -25.63 2.40
N PRO A 229 -9.60 -26.13 1.42
CA PRO A 229 -11.06 -26.03 1.47
C PRO A 229 -11.69 -26.69 2.71
N MET A 230 -11.13 -27.81 3.18
CA MET A 230 -11.61 -28.46 4.40
C MET A 230 -11.29 -27.61 5.62
N LEU A 231 -10.08 -27.06 5.72
CA LEU A 231 -9.74 -26.14 6.80
C LEU A 231 -10.70 -24.94 6.84
N SER A 232 -10.98 -24.35 5.68
CA SER A 232 -11.94 -23.25 5.55
C SER A 232 -13.35 -23.65 5.98
N LYS A 233 -13.81 -24.86 5.66
CA LYS A 233 -15.14 -25.37 6.05
C LYS A 233 -15.28 -25.45 7.58
N TYR A 234 -14.32 -26.10 8.26
CA TYR A 234 -14.34 -26.24 9.73
C TYR A 234 -14.20 -24.91 10.46
N MET A 235 -13.49 -23.96 9.86
CA MET A 235 -13.05 -22.74 10.54
C MET A 235 -13.82 -21.50 10.12
N LEU A 236 -14.80 -21.60 9.22
CA LEU A 236 -15.45 -20.43 8.61
C LEU A 236 -15.93 -19.38 9.63
N PRO A 237 -16.62 -19.72 10.73
CA PRO A 237 -17.05 -18.73 11.72
C PRO A 237 -15.86 -18.06 12.43
N PHE A 238 -14.77 -18.79 12.63
CA PHE A 238 -13.55 -18.28 13.25
C PHE A 238 -12.74 -17.41 12.29
N LEU A 239 -12.60 -17.81 11.03
CA LEU A 239 -11.91 -17.02 9.99
C LEU A 239 -12.64 -15.70 9.72
N ALA A 240 -13.97 -15.71 9.82
CA ALA A 240 -14.80 -14.51 9.74
C ALA A 240 -14.75 -13.65 11.02
N SER A 241 -14.10 -14.11 12.09
CA SER A 241 -14.02 -13.35 13.33
C SER A 241 -13.10 -12.13 13.17
N HIS A 242 -13.50 -11.00 13.76
CA HIS A 242 -12.70 -9.77 13.78
C HIS A 242 -11.28 -10.01 14.32
N LYS A 243 -11.14 -10.86 15.35
CA LYS A 243 -9.83 -11.16 15.96
C LYS A 243 -8.90 -11.82 14.93
N PHE A 244 -9.39 -12.79 14.17
CA PHE A 244 -8.59 -13.45 13.14
C PHE A 244 -8.30 -12.52 11.98
N GLN A 245 -9.30 -11.81 11.46
CA GLN A 245 -9.13 -10.88 10.33
C GLN A 245 -8.08 -9.81 10.61
N LEU A 246 -8.07 -9.22 11.82
CA LEU A 246 -7.06 -8.25 12.21
C LEU A 246 -5.64 -8.84 12.16
N GLN A 247 -5.47 -10.06 12.66
CA GLN A 247 -4.17 -10.74 12.67
C GLN A 247 -3.74 -11.17 11.27
N ALA A 248 -4.69 -11.60 10.44
CA ALA A 248 -4.46 -11.92 9.03
C ALA A 248 -4.02 -10.68 8.25
N LYS A 249 -4.68 -9.53 8.48
CA LYS A 249 -4.30 -8.25 7.90
C LYS A 249 -2.88 -7.84 8.28
N SER A 250 -2.57 -7.84 9.58
CA SER A 250 -1.22 -7.49 10.06
C SER A 250 -0.14 -8.42 9.48
N TYR A 251 -0.44 -9.72 9.30
CA TYR A 251 0.47 -10.65 8.62
C TYR A 251 0.73 -10.28 7.17
N LEU A 252 -0.33 -9.98 6.43
CA LEU A 252 -0.26 -9.62 5.03
C LEU A 252 0.52 -8.30 4.81
N GLU A 253 0.28 -7.29 5.66
CA GLU A 253 1.02 -6.03 5.65
C GLU A 253 2.52 -6.25 5.93
N MET A 254 2.87 -7.06 6.92
CA MET A 254 4.27 -7.37 7.23
C MET A 254 4.96 -8.15 6.11
N SER A 255 4.23 -9.08 5.48
CA SER A 255 4.71 -9.85 4.33
C SER A 255 4.94 -8.95 3.10
N HIS A 256 4.07 -7.97 2.89
CA HIS A 256 4.27 -6.95 1.86
C HIS A 256 5.52 -6.10 2.13
N LEU A 257 5.69 -5.60 3.37
CA LEU A 257 6.88 -4.84 3.76
C LEU A 257 8.17 -5.66 3.58
N LYS A 258 8.14 -6.96 3.89
CA LYS A 258 9.25 -7.89 3.64
C LYS A 258 9.60 -7.96 2.15
N HIS A 259 8.61 -8.06 1.27
CA HIS A 259 8.82 -8.05 -0.17
C HIS A 259 9.47 -6.74 -0.65
N MET A 260 8.92 -5.60 -0.23
CA MET A 260 9.44 -4.27 -0.58
C MET A 260 10.89 -4.07 -0.12
N ILE A 261 11.21 -4.47 1.10
CA ILE A 261 12.57 -4.36 1.66
C ILE A 261 13.55 -5.25 0.90
N LYS A 262 13.16 -6.47 0.52
CA LYS A 262 13.99 -7.33 -0.35
C LYS A 262 14.25 -6.69 -1.70
N GLN A 263 13.24 -6.06 -2.31
CA GLN A 263 13.40 -5.35 -3.58
C GLN A 263 14.36 -4.17 -3.44
N TRP A 264 14.26 -3.37 -2.36
CA TRP A 264 15.21 -2.29 -2.11
C TRP A 264 16.63 -2.79 -1.84
N GLN A 265 16.77 -3.88 -1.08
CA GLN A 265 18.07 -4.52 -0.83
C GLN A 265 18.72 -4.98 -2.15
N TYR A 266 17.93 -5.48 -3.09
CA TYR A 266 18.39 -5.86 -4.43
C TYR A 266 18.82 -4.65 -5.29
N ASN A 267 18.16 -3.50 -5.13
CA ASN A 267 18.43 -2.30 -5.94
C ASN A 267 19.62 -1.46 -5.44
N VAL A 268 20.01 -1.58 -4.16
CA VAL A 268 21.13 -0.81 -3.57
C VAL A 268 22.46 -1.00 -4.34
N PRO A 269 22.88 -2.23 -4.68
CA PRO A 269 24.09 -2.44 -5.50
C PRO A 269 24.05 -1.69 -6.84
N ALA A 270 22.91 -1.62 -7.52
CA ALA A 270 22.78 -0.91 -8.78
C ALA A 270 23.00 0.61 -8.60
N LEU A 271 22.50 1.20 -7.50
CA LEU A 271 22.75 2.60 -7.18
C LEU A 271 24.24 2.87 -6.93
N LYS A 272 24.94 1.96 -6.25
CA LYS A 272 26.38 2.04 -6.04
C LYS A 272 27.15 1.99 -7.36
N MET A 273 26.80 1.04 -8.24
CA MET A 273 27.40 0.94 -9.58
C MET A 273 27.20 2.21 -10.42
N ILE A 274 26.00 2.81 -10.39
CA ILE A 274 25.72 4.07 -11.11
C ILE A 274 26.59 5.21 -10.56
N LEU A 275 26.76 5.29 -9.24
CA LEU A 275 27.60 6.30 -8.60
C LEU A 275 29.07 6.12 -9.00
N ASP A 276 29.58 4.89 -8.95
CA ASP A 276 30.96 4.56 -9.32
C ASP A 276 31.23 4.90 -10.80
N GLN A 277 30.31 4.53 -11.69
CA GLN A 277 30.40 4.87 -13.12
C GLN A 277 30.40 6.39 -13.36
N LYS A 278 29.59 7.14 -12.62
CA LYS A 278 29.55 8.61 -12.71
C LYS A 278 30.86 9.21 -12.22
N ARG A 279 31.45 8.67 -11.15
CA ARG A 279 32.75 9.10 -10.63
C ARG A 279 33.88 8.88 -11.64
N GLU A 280 33.96 7.69 -12.23
CA GLU A 280 34.96 7.37 -13.25
C GLU A 280 34.79 8.26 -14.50
N THR A 281 33.54 8.47 -14.93
CA THR A 281 33.24 9.36 -16.07
C THR A 281 33.63 10.80 -15.76
N TYR A 282 33.42 11.26 -14.52
CA TYR A 282 33.85 12.57 -14.06
C TYR A 282 35.38 12.69 -14.10
N GLU A 283 36.12 11.75 -13.53
CA GLU A 283 37.59 11.76 -13.51
C GLU A 283 38.18 11.79 -14.93
N LYS A 284 37.64 10.96 -15.85
CA LYS A 284 38.07 10.92 -17.26
C LYS A 284 37.77 12.21 -18.04
N LYS A 285 36.66 12.90 -17.73
CA LYS A 285 36.33 14.16 -18.41
C LYS A 285 37.10 15.34 -17.81
N LEU A 286 37.41 15.31 -16.51
CA LEU A 286 38.18 16.36 -15.83
C LEU A 286 39.55 16.48 -16.48
N SER A 287 40.22 15.35 -16.67
CA SER A 287 41.54 15.30 -17.30
C SER A 287 41.55 15.79 -18.76
N ARG A 288 40.41 15.80 -19.45
CA ARG A 288 40.29 16.23 -20.86
C ARG A 288 39.91 17.70 -21.04
N VAL A 289 39.12 18.26 -20.13
CA VAL A 289 38.57 19.62 -20.28
C VAL A 289 39.39 20.66 -19.52
N MET A 290 40.00 20.26 -18.41
CA MET A 290 40.87 21.12 -17.58
C MET A 290 42.34 20.84 -17.84
N ASP A 291 42.68 20.35 -19.04
CA ASP A 291 44.08 20.23 -19.43
C ASP A 291 44.71 21.63 -19.61
N GLY A 292 46.02 21.70 -19.44
CA GLY A 292 46.74 22.98 -19.54
C GLY A 292 46.58 23.63 -20.92
N GLU A 293 46.40 22.83 -21.98
CA GLU A 293 46.24 23.29 -23.35
C GLU A 293 44.91 24.03 -23.57
N SER A 294 43.79 23.46 -23.13
CA SER A 294 42.46 24.09 -23.27
C SER A 294 42.36 25.39 -22.48
N LEU A 295 42.90 25.41 -21.25
CA LEU A 295 42.95 26.61 -20.43
C LEU A 295 43.84 27.71 -21.06
N ASN A 296 44.98 27.33 -21.61
CA ASN A 296 45.86 28.26 -22.32
C ASN A 296 45.19 28.83 -23.57
N ARG A 297 44.46 28.01 -24.33
CA ARG A 297 43.71 28.48 -25.51
C ARG A 297 42.66 29.52 -25.14
N ILE A 298 41.92 29.32 -24.05
CA ILE A 298 40.91 30.27 -23.56
C ILE A 298 41.55 31.59 -23.13
N ASN A 299 42.66 31.54 -22.39
CA ASN A 299 43.41 32.74 -22.00
C ASN A 299 43.99 33.48 -23.22
N SER A 300 44.42 32.76 -24.26
CA SER A 300 44.90 33.35 -25.50
C SER A 300 43.79 34.10 -26.26
N LEU A 301 42.57 33.57 -26.30
CA LEU A 301 41.42 34.21 -26.93
C LEU A 301 41.02 35.49 -26.20
N ARG A 302 41.02 35.46 -24.86
CA ARG A 302 40.79 36.66 -24.04
C ARG A 302 41.85 37.73 -24.29
N SER A 303 43.12 37.33 -24.39
CA SER A 303 44.23 38.24 -24.65
C SER A 303 44.12 38.90 -26.02
N LYS A 304 43.80 38.11 -27.07
CA LYS A 304 43.58 38.62 -28.44
C LYS A 304 42.41 39.60 -28.49
N ARG A 305 41.29 39.30 -27.82
CA ARG A 305 40.16 40.24 -27.74
C ARG A 305 40.55 41.56 -27.07
N ASN A 306 41.30 41.49 -25.98
CA ASN A 306 41.76 42.70 -25.28
C ASN A 306 42.70 43.54 -26.14
N GLU A 307 43.56 42.91 -26.94
CA GLU A 307 44.41 43.60 -27.91
C GLU A 307 43.58 44.29 -29.00
N LEU A 308 42.58 43.60 -29.57
CA LEU A 308 41.68 44.17 -30.57
C LEU A 308 40.88 45.36 -30.00
N SER A 309 40.37 45.24 -28.78
CA SER A 309 39.65 46.33 -28.11
C SER A 309 40.55 47.55 -27.90
N LYS A 310 41.82 47.37 -27.52
CA LYS A 310 42.80 48.47 -27.40
C LYS A 310 43.06 49.13 -28.75
N LYS A 311 43.24 48.36 -29.81
CA LYS A 311 43.47 48.87 -31.18
C LYS A 311 42.27 49.68 -31.68
N ILE A 312 41.05 49.18 -31.48
CA ILE A 312 39.82 49.87 -31.90
C ILE A 312 39.65 51.20 -31.13
N LYS A 313 39.88 51.20 -29.81
CA LYS A 313 39.85 52.44 -29.01
C LYS A 313 40.90 53.47 -29.46
N GLN A 314 42.10 53.02 -29.83
CA GLN A 314 43.12 53.91 -30.36
C GLN A 314 42.65 54.56 -31.67
N ILE A 315 42.03 53.78 -32.57
CA ILE A 315 41.48 54.26 -33.85
C ILE A 315 40.33 55.25 -33.64
N GLU A 316 39.45 55.03 -32.67
CA GLU A 316 38.39 55.97 -32.29
C GLU A 316 38.95 57.30 -31.76
N THR A 317 40.06 57.27 -31.01
CA THR A 317 40.65 58.49 -30.44
C THR A 317 41.55 59.27 -31.41
N SER A 318 42.17 58.60 -32.39
CA SER A 318 43.08 59.25 -33.32
C SER A 318 42.38 59.89 -34.51
N ASP A 319 41.10 59.54 -34.76
CA ASP A 319 40.26 60.03 -35.88
C ASP A 319 41.03 60.06 -37.22
N ASP A 320 41.85 59.02 -37.44
CA ASP A 320 42.69 58.88 -38.63
C ASP A 320 41.95 57.97 -39.63
N PRO A 321 41.40 58.52 -40.74
CA PRO A 321 40.63 57.75 -41.71
C PRO A 321 41.43 56.58 -42.28
N LEU A 322 42.76 56.68 -42.36
CA LEU A 322 43.64 55.66 -42.93
C LEU A 322 43.85 54.43 -42.02
N SER A 323 43.23 54.39 -40.84
CA SER A 323 43.38 53.30 -39.87
C SER A 323 42.50 52.07 -40.13
N LEU A 324 41.43 52.19 -40.93
CA LEU A 324 40.52 51.07 -41.30
C LEU A 324 40.29 50.95 -42.83
N PRO A 325 41.36 50.81 -43.65
CA PRO A 325 41.21 50.61 -45.08
C PRO A 325 40.73 49.18 -45.38
N SER A 326 39.95 49.01 -46.45
CA SER A 326 39.69 47.67 -47.00
C SER A 326 40.98 47.10 -47.59
N ILE A 327 41.03 45.78 -47.82
CA ILE A 327 42.22 45.11 -48.40
C ILE A 327 42.67 45.79 -49.71
N LYS A 328 41.72 46.13 -50.60
CA LYS A 328 41.99 46.80 -51.88
C LYS A 328 42.46 48.24 -51.70
N GLU A 329 41.90 48.98 -50.75
CA GLU A 329 42.34 50.36 -50.47
C GLU A 329 43.69 50.37 -49.79
N MET A 330 44.02 49.38 -48.96
CA MET A 330 45.36 49.21 -48.38
C MET A 330 46.39 48.98 -49.49
N GLU A 331 46.10 48.13 -50.47
CA GLU A 331 46.94 47.97 -51.67
C GLU A 331 47.12 49.31 -52.41
N HIS A 332 46.05 50.07 -52.61
CA HIS A 332 46.13 51.39 -53.24
C HIS A 332 46.92 52.41 -52.41
N ILE A 333 46.78 52.42 -51.07
CA ILE A 333 47.58 53.24 -50.15
C ILE A 333 49.07 52.87 -50.28
N THR A 334 49.42 51.58 -50.33
CA THR A 334 50.81 51.14 -50.48
C THR A 334 51.42 51.51 -51.83
N VAL A 335 50.63 51.47 -52.91
CA VAL A 335 51.07 51.91 -54.24
C VAL A 335 51.25 53.42 -54.27
N LEU A 336 50.31 54.18 -53.71
CA LEU A 336 50.36 55.64 -53.66
C LEU A 336 51.49 56.15 -52.78
N THR A 337 51.75 55.56 -51.62
CA THR A 337 52.92 55.90 -50.77
C THR A 337 54.25 55.60 -51.46
N ARG A 338 54.32 54.52 -52.26
CA ARG A 338 55.51 54.23 -53.10
C ARG A 338 55.71 55.28 -54.20
N ILE A 339 54.63 55.78 -54.79
CA ILE A 339 54.67 56.84 -55.81
C ILE A 339 55.05 58.19 -55.19
N GLU A 340 54.54 58.50 -53.99
CA GLU A 340 54.91 59.69 -53.20
C GLU A 340 56.43 59.77 -52.96
N GLY A 341 57.02 58.70 -52.42
CA GLY A 341 58.45 58.65 -52.15
C GLY A 341 59.34 58.68 -53.40
N ARG A 342 58.78 58.46 -54.60
CA ARG A 342 59.46 58.67 -55.89
C ARG A 342 59.30 60.11 -56.38
N LEU A 343 58.13 60.71 -56.19
CA LEU A 343 57.82 62.09 -56.59
C LEU A 343 58.53 63.14 -55.73
N ASP A 344 58.82 62.85 -54.46
CA ASP A 344 59.57 63.74 -53.55
C ASP A 344 61.06 63.88 -53.92
N LYS A 345 61.60 62.94 -54.70
CA LYS A 345 63.00 62.95 -55.16
C LYS A 345 63.24 63.77 -56.43
N LEU A 346 62.18 64.31 -57.05
CA LEU A 346 62.22 65.04 -58.32
C LEU A 346 62.00 66.55 -58.09
N LYS A 347 62.86 67.42 -58.66
CA LYS A 347 62.80 68.91 -58.52
C LYS A 347 61.74 69.54 -59.45
N ASN A 348 61.04 70.55 -58.94
CA ASN A 348 59.82 71.19 -59.49
C ASN A 348 60.05 72.15 -60.69
N THR A 349 60.88 71.81 -61.67
CA THR A 349 61.17 72.72 -62.80
C THR A 349 60.52 72.34 -64.13
N ASP A 350 59.94 71.13 -64.26
CA ASP A 350 59.25 70.68 -65.48
C ASP A 350 57.73 70.68 -65.33
N GLU A 351 57.05 71.17 -66.37
CA GLU A 351 55.58 71.27 -66.48
C GLU A 351 54.90 69.87 -66.38
N GLU A 352 55.52 68.84 -66.95
CA GLU A 352 55.06 67.43 -66.88
C GLU A 352 55.11 66.84 -65.46
N ILE A 353 56.12 67.18 -64.66
CA ILE A 353 56.25 66.70 -63.28
C ILE A 353 55.17 67.35 -62.39
N SER A 354 54.83 68.61 -62.68
CA SER A 354 53.72 69.30 -62.02
C SER A 354 52.39 68.59 -62.29
N GLU A 355 52.14 68.18 -63.54
CA GLU A 355 50.92 67.46 -63.93
C GLU A 355 50.80 66.08 -63.23
N ILE A 356 51.90 65.33 -63.12
CA ILE A 356 51.92 64.04 -62.40
C ILE A 356 51.70 64.24 -60.89
N LYS A 357 52.29 65.26 -60.28
CA LYS A 357 52.04 65.59 -58.86
C LYS A 357 50.58 65.99 -58.62
N GLN A 358 49.94 66.69 -59.56
CA GLN A 358 48.51 66.99 -59.50
C GLN A 358 47.65 65.73 -59.60
N LYS A 359 47.92 64.84 -60.56
CA LYS A 359 47.22 63.54 -60.67
C LYS A 359 47.39 62.68 -59.42
N TYR A 360 48.58 62.63 -58.83
CA TYR A 360 48.84 61.95 -57.56
C TYR A 360 48.03 62.56 -56.40
N ARG A 361 48.04 63.90 -56.26
CA ARG A 361 47.24 64.60 -55.24
C ARG A 361 45.76 64.33 -55.40
N PHE A 362 45.25 64.31 -56.64
CA PHE A 362 43.86 64.00 -56.94
C PHE A 362 43.51 62.56 -56.55
N LEU A 363 44.32 61.58 -56.95
CA LEU A 363 44.08 60.16 -56.62
C LEU A 363 44.22 59.87 -55.12
N ARG A 364 45.19 60.48 -54.44
CA ARG A 364 45.34 60.40 -52.98
C ARG A 364 44.16 61.06 -52.27
N GLY A 365 43.75 62.24 -52.72
CA GLY A 365 42.60 62.95 -52.19
C GLY A 365 41.30 62.17 -52.37
N LEU A 366 41.10 61.56 -53.54
CA LEU A 366 39.94 60.69 -53.82
C LEU A 366 39.94 59.45 -52.92
N LEU A 367 41.11 58.83 -52.71
CA LEU A 367 41.25 57.67 -51.83
C LEU A 367 40.99 58.03 -50.37
N VAL A 368 41.61 59.11 -49.87
CA VAL A 368 41.38 59.62 -48.50
C VAL A 368 39.91 59.98 -48.32
N TRP A 369 39.31 60.68 -49.28
CA TRP A 369 37.89 61.03 -49.26
C TRP A 369 37.00 59.79 -49.22
N ARG A 370 37.27 58.78 -50.06
CA ARG A 370 36.49 57.54 -50.08
C ARG A 370 36.63 56.74 -48.78
N VAL A 371 37.85 56.68 -48.24
CA VAL A 371 38.13 56.00 -46.98
C VAL A 371 37.45 56.73 -45.82
N ASP A 372 37.47 58.06 -45.82
CA ASP A 372 36.83 58.92 -44.82
C ASP A 372 35.29 58.84 -44.88
N THR A 373 34.69 58.86 -46.07
CA THR A 373 33.23 58.71 -46.22
C THR A 373 32.72 57.37 -45.68
N ASP A 374 33.49 56.30 -45.86
CA ASP A 374 33.13 54.97 -45.36
C ASP A 374 33.60 54.72 -43.91
N PHE A 375 34.49 55.57 -43.37
CA PHE A 375 35.15 55.36 -42.08
C PHE A 375 34.15 55.23 -40.93
N LEU A 376 33.16 56.13 -40.86
CA LEU A 376 32.08 56.10 -39.86
C LEU A 376 31.27 54.79 -39.90
N THR A 377 31.03 54.27 -41.10
CA THR A 377 30.30 52.99 -41.27
C THR A 377 31.17 51.80 -40.88
N ARG A 378 32.48 51.84 -41.19
CA ARG A 378 33.43 50.78 -40.88
C ARG A 378 33.74 50.69 -39.40
N ILE A 379 33.97 51.81 -38.74
CA ILE A 379 34.23 51.85 -37.30
C ILE A 379 33.00 51.33 -36.54
N TRP A 380 31.79 51.75 -36.94
CA TRP A 380 30.53 51.22 -36.38
C TRP A 380 30.37 49.70 -36.58
N ASN A 381 30.74 49.18 -37.76
CA ASN A 381 30.68 47.74 -38.00
C ASN A 381 31.70 46.96 -37.15
N VAL A 382 32.91 47.48 -37.00
CA VAL A 382 33.99 46.86 -36.21
C VAL A 382 33.67 46.92 -34.72
N THR A 383 33.14 48.03 -34.20
CA THR A 383 32.70 48.14 -32.81
C THR A 383 31.55 47.17 -32.53
N ARG A 384 30.55 47.08 -33.42
CA ARG A 384 29.47 46.10 -33.30
C ARG A 384 29.95 44.64 -33.34
N GLN A 385 30.99 44.34 -34.11
CA GLN A 385 31.61 43.00 -34.11
C GLN A 385 32.37 42.73 -32.81
N LEU A 386 33.05 43.74 -32.25
CA LEU A 386 33.71 43.65 -30.96
C LEU A 386 32.70 43.43 -29.82
N GLU A 387 31.55 44.12 -29.84
CA GLU A 387 30.46 43.91 -28.88
C GLU A 387 29.94 42.47 -28.93
N LYS A 388 29.70 41.92 -30.12
CA LYS A 388 29.32 40.50 -30.27
C LYS A 388 30.40 39.56 -29.73
N LEU A 389 31.67 39.86 -29.97
CA LEU A 389 32.79 39.09 -29.44
C LEU A 389 32.84 39.19 -27.90
N ASP A 390 32.54 40.34 -27.34
CA ASP A 390 32.47 40.56 -25.89
C ASP A 390 31.35 39.73 -25.25
N ASP A 391 30.17 39.70 -25.86
CA ASP A 391 29.07 38.84 -25.43
C ASP A 391 29.46 37.36 -25.43
N GLU A 392 30.14 36.88 -26.47
CA GLU A 392 30.62 35.50 -26.54
C GLU A 392 31.72 35.18 -25.50
N ILE A 393 32.63 36.12 -25.24
CA ILE A 393 33.64 35.98 -24.16
C ILE A 393 32.95 35.94 -22.79
N ILE A 394 31.91 36.75 -22.56
CA ILE A 394 31.13 36.71 -21.31
C ILE A 394 30.43 35.37 -21.15
N LYS A 395 29.82 34.83 -22.20
CA LYS A 395 29.20 33.49 -22.18
C LYS A 395 30.24 32.40 -21.88
N MET A 396 31.39 32.46 -22.52
CA MET A 396 32.52 31.54 -22.27
C MET A 396 32.98 31.62 -20.81
N ASP A 397 33.13 32.82 -20.24
CA ASP A 397 33.54 33.01 -18.85
C ASP A 397 32.51 32.50 -17.85
N ARG A 398 31.22 32.71 -18.13
CA ARG A 398 30.13 32.14 -17.31
C ARG A 398 30.15 30.61 -17.36
N ALA A 399 30.29 30.04 -18.56
CA ALA A 399 30.40 28.60 -18.74
C ALA A 399 31.61 28.03 -18.00
N MET A 400 32.77 28.69 -18.09
CA MET A 400 33.98 28.30 -17.37
C MET A 400 33.81 28.38 -15.86
N ARG A 401 33.22 29.46 -15.32
CA ARG A 401 32.97 29.57 -13.86
C ARG A 401 32.02 28.49 -13.36
N SER A 402 30.95 28.23 -14.10
CA SER A 402 29.98 27.15 -13.80
C SER A 402 30.64 25.77 -13.86
N LEU A 403 31.55 25.57 -14.82
CA LEU A 403 32.39 24.39 -14.91
C LEU A 403 33.28 24.31 -13.66
N THR A 404 34.13 25.29 -13.37
CA THR A 404 35.01 25.25 -12.20
C THR A 404 34.23 25.01 -10.89
N SER A 405 33.08 25.65 -10.69
CA SER A 405 32.27 25.45 -9.48
C SER A 405 31.64 24.07 -9.40
N THR A 406 31.03 23.58 -10.48
CA THR A 406 30.40 22.23 -10.52
C THR A 406 31.46 21.16 -10.30
N TRP A 407 32.65 21.35 -10.87
CA TRP A 407 33.71 20.36 -10.81
C TRP A 407 34.45 20.38 -9.48
N SER A 408 34.54 21.54 -8.81
CA SER A 408 35.07 21.64 -7.44
C SER A 408 34.13 20.99 -6.42
N ASN A 409 32.81 21.07 -6.62
CA ASN A 409 31.82 20.57 -5.66
C ASN A 409 31.40 19.11 -5.92
N ALA A 410 31.60 18.59 -7.13
CA ALA A 410 31.24 17.22 -7.50
C ALA A 410 31.84 16.14 -6.59
N PRO A 411 33.14 16.19 -6.17
CA PRO A 411 33.70 15.22 -5.23
C PRO A 411 32.94 15.16 -3.91
N THR A 412 32.57 16.31 -3.35
CA THR A 412 31.77 16.41 -2.12
C THR A 412 30.41 15.74 -2.31
N HIS A 413 29.72 16.02 -3.41
CA HIS A 413 28.44 15.38 -3.70
C HIS A 413 28.55 13.87 -3.91
N PHE A 414 29.59 13.38 -4.58
CA PHE A 414 29.82 11.93 -4.71
C PHE A 414 30.05 11.26 -3.36
N LEU A 415 30.81 11.89 -2.46
CA LEU A 415 31.01 11.41 -1.09
C LEU A 415 29.69 11.41 -0.30
N GLU A 416 28.91 12.49 -0.37
CA GLU A 416 27.60 12.58 0.27
C GLU A 416 26.62 11.51 -0.23
N PHE A 417 26.54 11.30 -1.55
CA PHE A 417 25.69 10.26 -2.12
C PHE A 417 26.17 8.87 -1.74
N GLY A 418 27.48 8.62 -1.73
CA GLY A 418 28.06 7.36 -1.26
C GLY A 418 27.67 7.06 0.19
N ALA A 419 27.90 8.02 1.09
CA ALA A 419 27.55 7.91 2.50
C ALA A 419 26.04 7.69 2.70
N ARG A 420 25.18 8.38 1.93
CA ARG A 420 23.72 8.20 1.97
C ARG A 420 23.31 6.80 1.50
N ILE A 421 23.92 6.28 0.44
CA ILE A 421 23.64 4.91 -0.05
C ILE A 421 24.04 3.90 1.03
N GLU A 422 25.20 4.05 1.67
CA GLU A 422 25.67 3.15 2.73
C GLU A 422 24.80 3.22 3.99
N ASP A 423 24.43 4.42 4.46
CA ASP A 423 23.49 4.61 5.57
C ASP A 423 22.15 3.93 5.30
N LYS A 424 21.59 4.13 4.09
CA LYS A 424 20.31 3.53 3.71
C LYS A 424 20.43 2.02 3.54
N ALA A 425 21.54 1.51 3.02
CA ALA A 425 21.81 0.08 2.93
C ALA A 425 21.83 -0.58 4.33
N LEU A 426 22.52 0.04 5.30
CA LEU A 426 22.56 -0.44 6.68
C LEU A 426 21.16 -0.40 7.32
N ARG A 427 20.42 0.69 7.11
CA ARG A 427 19.04 0.81 7.60
C ARG A 427 18.11 -0.24 6.99
N ILE A 428 18.21 -0.50 5.69
CA ILE A 428 17.45 -1.54 5.00
C ILE A 428 17.76 -2.91 5.62
N LYS A 429 19.04 -3.23 5.83
CA LYS A 429 19.45 -4.50 6.47
C LYS A 429 18.85 -4.65 7.87
N ASN A 430 18.97 -3.62 8.72
CA ASN A 430 18.44 -3.65 10.09
C ASN A 430 16.90 -3.78 10.11
N VAL A 431 16.22 -3.11 9.18
CA VAL A 431 14.76 -3.20 9.05
C VAL A 431 14.34 -4.57 8.51
N ALA A 432 15.09 -5.16 7.59
CA ALA A 432 14.85 -6.50 7.07
C ALA A 432 14.87 -7.55 8.19
N GLU A 433 15.88 -7.52 9.06
CA GLU A 433 16.00 -8.44 10.20
C GLU A 433 14.82 -8.31 11.16
N LYS A 434 14.37 -7.07 11.44
CA LYS A 434 13.20 -6.82 12.30
C LYS A 434 11.90 -7.31 11.67
N ILE A 435 11.71 -7.09 10.37
CA ILE A 435 10.53 -7.56 9.65
C ILE A 435 10.51 -9.08 9.59
N ASP A 436 11.65 -9.74 9.35
CA ASP A 436 11.72 -11.20 9.35
C ASP A 436 11.32 -11.79 10.71
N GLN A 437 11.76 -11.19 11.81
CA GLN A 437 11.32 -11.58 13.15
C GLN A 437 9.83 -11.32 13.37
N ALA A 438 9.31 -10.16 12.96
CA ALA A 438 7.91 -9.81 13.11
C ALA A 438 6.98 -10.74 12.31
N VAL A 439 7.36 -11.07 11.07
CA VAL A 439 6.64 -12.03 10.22
C VAL A 439 6.61 -13.40 10.89
N ALA A 440 7.74 -13.91 11.38
CA ALA A 440 7.79 -15.20 12.06
C ALA A 440 6.91 -15.27 13.34
N ILE A 441 6.86 -14.17 14.11
CA ILE A 441 5.97 -14.06 15.28
C ILE A 441 4.50 -14.10 14.83
N GLN A 442 4.17 -13.39 13.76
CA GLN A 442 2.81 -13.31 13.25
C GLN A 442 2.33 -14.64 12.65
N GLU A 443 3.20 -15.35 11.92
CA GLU A 443 2.94 -16.71 11.45
C GLU A 443 2.62 -17.66 12.60
N LYS A 444 3.44 -17.62 13.66
CA LYS A 444 3.21 -18.41 14.87
C LYS A 444 1.88 -18.05 15.54
N THR A 445 1.54 -16.77 15.56
CA THR A 445 0.27 -16.28 16.15
C THR A 445 -0.93 -16.81 15.38
N LEU A 446 -0.96 -16.66 14.06
CA LEU A 446 -2.04 -17.19 13.21
C LEU A 446 -2.18 -18.70 13.36
N ARG A 447 -1.06 -19.42 13.34
CA ARG A 447 -1.03 -20.87 13.55
C ARG A 447 -1.62 -21.26 14.90
N THR A 448 -1.22 -20.57 15.98
CA THR A 448 -1.71 -20.85 17.33
C THR A 448 -3.21 -20.61 17.42
N MET A 449 -3.71 -19.50 16.87
CA MET A 449 -5.15 -19.21 16.92
C MET A 449 -5.99 -20.24 16.15
N ILE A 450 -5.51 -20.74 15.01
CA ILE A 450 -6.19 -21.81 14.26
C ILE A 450 -6.16 -23.12 15.04
N LEU A 451 -5.00 -23.51 15.59
CA LEU A 451 -4.86 -24.73 16.38
C LEU A 451 -5.73 -24.70 17.64
N GLU A 452 -5.78 -23.57 18.34
CA GLU A 452 -6.65 -23.40 19.51
C GLU A 452 -8.12 -23.55 19.14
N ASN A 453 -8.56 -22.96 18.03
CA ASN A 453 -9.95 -23.06 17.61
C ASN A 453 -10.32 -24.46 17.09
N LEU A 454 -9.42 -25.13 16.36
CA LEU A 454 -9.57 -26.55 16.01
C LEU A 454 -9.66 -27.43 17.26
N LYS A 455 -8.86 -27.15 18.29
CA LYS A 455 -8.94 -27.86 19.57
C LYS A 455 -10.29 -27.65 20.25
N VAL A 456 -10.81 -26.42 20.28
CA VAL A 456 -12.16 -26.14 20.82
C VAL A 456 -13.23 -26.93 20.07
N HIS A 457 -13.12 -27.04 18.73
CA HIS A 457 -14.02 -27.86 17.93
C HIS A 457 -13.90 -29.35 18.28
N GLN A 458 -12.68 -29.88 18.34
CA GLN A 458 -12.40 -31.26 18.75
C GLN A 458 -12.95 -31.58 20.14
N ASP A 459 -12.73 -30.71 21.12
CA ASP A 459 -13.21 -30.90 22.49
C ASP A 459 -14.75 -30.95 22.54
N LYS A 460 -15.43 -30.15 21.70
CA LYS A 460 -16.89 -30.19 21.57
C LYS A 460 -17.39 -31.48 20.92
N VAL A 461 -16.78 -31.88 19.80
CA VAL A 461 -17.14 -33.11 19.08
C VAL A 461 -16.88 -34.35 19.95
N ASN A 462 -15.75 -34.39 20.67
CA ASN A 462 -15.46 -35.45 21.66
C ASN A 462 -16.54 -35.51 22.75
N GLY A 463 -16.99 -34.36 23.27
CA GLY A 463 -18.08 -34.32 24.24
C GLY A 463 -19.39 -34.90 23.70
N TYR A 464 -19.71 -34.67 22.41
CA TYR A 464 -20.87 -35.29 21.77
C TYR A 464 -20.67 -36.79 21.53
N TYR A 465 -19.46 -37.20 21.12
CA TYR A 465 -19.07 -38.60 20.96
C TYR A 465 -19.23 -39.39 22.25
N ASP A 466 -18.65 -38.90 23.35
CA ASP A 466 -18.72 -39.56 24.66
C ASP A 466 -20.17 -39.69 25.14
N ARG A 467 -20.97 -38.63 24.93
CA ARG A 467 -22.40 -38.63 25.26
C ARG A 467 -23.18 -39.66 24.44
N ALA A 468 -22.91 -39.77 23.14
CA ALA A 468 -23.55 -40.74 22.26
C ALA A 468 -23.14 -42.18 22.63
N LEU A 469 -21.85 -42.42 22.85
CA LEU A 469 -21.30 -43.71 23.24
C LEU A 469 -21.89 -44.20 24.57
N PHE A 470 -21.89 -43.35 25.60
CA PHE A 470 -22.45 -43.66 26.90
C PHE A 470 -23.96 -43.94 26.81
N SER A 471 -24.69 -43.11 26.07
CA SER A 471 -26.14 -43.28 25.91
C SER A 471 -26.49 -44.56 25.15
N LYS A 472 -25.71 -44.91 24.12
CA LYS A 472 -25.85 -46.15 23.36
C LYS A 472 -25.62 -47.38 24.25
N ALA A 473 -24.53 -47.39 25.01
CA ALA A 473 -24.21 -48.48 25.93
C ALA A 473 -25.31 -48.66 26.99
N ARG A 474 -25.72 -47.56 27.64
CA ARG A 474 -26.81 -47.55 28.62
C ARG A 474 -28.11 -48.11 28.05
N LEU A 475 -28.46 -47.71 26.83
CA LEU A 475 -29.68 -48.18 26.17
C LEU A 475 -29.60 -49.66 25.80
N PHE A 476 -28.44 -50.12 25.32
CA PHE A 476 -28.19 -51.52 25.00
C PHE A 476 -28.33 -52.41 26.24
N ASP A 477 -27.70 -52.02 27.36
CA ASP A 477 -27.81 -52.75 28.63
C ASP A 477 -29.27 -52.82 29.13
N ALA A 478 -29.99 -51.70 29.05
CA ALA A 478 -31.40 -51.64 29.46
C ALA A 478 -32.32 -52.54 28.61
N LEU A 479 -31.98 -52.74 27.33
CA LEU A 479 -32.72 -53.64 26.44
C LEU A 479 -32.36 -55.12 26.67
N MET A 480 -31.11 -55.41 27.04
CA MET A 480 -30.65 -56.77 27.33
C MET A 480 -31.18 -57.31 28.67
N VAL A 481 -31.33 -56.45 29.68
CA VAL A 481 -31.90 -56.83 31.00
C VAL A 481 -33.42 -57.03 30.96
N ARG A 482 -34.12 -56.52 29.93
CA ARG A 482 -35.57 -56.66 29.76
C ARG A 482 -36.00 -57.92 28.98
N LYS A 483 -35.05 -58.68 28.45
CA LYS A 483 -35.28 -60.03 27.92
C LYS A 483 -35.02 -61.05 29.03
#